data_AF-K9UDN3-F1
#
_entry.id   AF-K9UDN3-F1
#
_cell.length_a   1.000
_cell.length_b   1.000
_cell.length_c   1.000
_cell.angle_alpha   90.00
_cell.angle_beta   90.00
_cell.angle_gamma   90.00
#
_symmetry.space_group_name_H-M   'P 1'
#
loop_
_entity.id
_entity.type
_entity.pdbx_description
1 polymer ?
#
loop_
_entity_poly.entity_id
_entity_poly.type
_entity_poly.pdbx_seq_one_letter_code
_entity_poly.pdbx_strand_id
1 'polypeptide(L)'
;MVKGKRGRPRQDPSKIVTPSKVEQSENPLDRRKQRSKYKKLQLYYYFTVGRNYINSNLSNDYERESMLKKVETLDKLNIPQLMGQERLLTVQDLTDWFENLYQYRFELIKFRIDITRKTRLACAAQRVVRLFGLDIVRFDRVMENGRLEYRYRGANSHSDADRRILNEWLERDRQAAQADEIDRD
;
A
#
# COMPACT_ATOMS: atom_id res chain seq x y z
N MET A 1 -7.13 4.90 -23.09
CA MET A 1 -6.87 4.27 -21.77
C MET A 1 -5.57 3.46 -21.84
N VAL A 2 -4.46 3.97 -21.28
CA VAL A 2 -3.21 3.18 -21.21
C VAL A 2 -3.40 2.10 -20.15
N LYS A 3 -3.72 0.88 -20.58
CA LYS A 3 -3.76 -0.30 -19.72
C LYS A 3 -2.34 -0.65 -19.29
N GLY A 4 -1.83 0.03 -18.26
CA GLY A 4 -0.61 -0.39 -17.58
C GLY A 4 -0.77 -1.83 -17.13
N LYS A 5 0.08 -2.74 -17.62
CA LYS A 5 0.10 -4.14 -17.19
C LYS A 5 0.23 -4.18 -15.65
N ARG A 6 -0.57 -5.02 -14.97
CA ARG A 6 -0.58 -5.17 -13.51
C ARG A 6 0.87 -5.42 -13.01
N GLY A 7 1.47 -4.42 -12.37
CA GLY A 7 2.83 -4.47 -11.81
C GLY A 7 3.82 -3.47 -12.38
N ARG A 8 3.51 -2.74 -13.47
CA ARG A 8 4.41 -1.66 -13.96
C ARG A 8 4.12 -0.33 -13.27
N PRO A 9 5.17 0.44 -12.88
CA PRO A 9 5.04 1.84 -12.50
C PRO A 9 4.28 2.64 -13.56
N ARG A 10 3.44 3.58 -13.11
CA ARG A 10 2.80 4.53 -14.02
C ARG A 10 3.82 5.58 -14.44
N GLN A 11 3.67 6.10 -15.65
CA GLN A 11 4.38 7.31 -16.06
C GLN A 11 3.69 8.50 -15.42
N ASP A 12 4.45 9.46 -14.90
CA ASP A 12 3.91 10.65 -14.24
C ASP A 12 2.98 11.41 -15.21
N PRO A 13 1.68 11.49 -14.91
CA PRO A 13 0.77 12.31 -15.68
C PRO A 13 0.68 13.65 -14.96
N SER A 14 1.47 14.65 -15.39
CA SER A 14 1.14 16.06 -15.17
C SER A 14 -0.13 16.49 -15.95
N LYS A 15 -1.18 15.65 -15.93
CA LYS A 15 -2.55 15.96 -16.35
C LYS A 15 -3.50 15.55 -15.23
N ILE A 16 -4.00 16.58 -14.55
CA ILE A 16 -5.10 16.56 -13.60
C ILE A 16 -6.23 15.70 -14.18
N VAL A 17 -6.53 14.59 -13.50
CA VAL A 17 -7.80 13.89 -13.67
C VAL A 17 -8.60 14.16 -12.40
N THR A 18 -9.53 15.09 -12.53
CA THR A 18 -10.54 15.41 -11.52
C THR A 18 -11.32 14.14 -11.17
N PRO A 19 -11.51 13.80 -9.88
CA PRO A 19 -12.36 12.66 -9.54
C PRO A 19 -13.82 13.02 -9.79
N SER A 20 -14.52 12.18 -10.55
CA SER A 20 -15.97 12.18 -10.64
C SER A 20 -16.55 11.91 -9.25
N LYS A 21 -17.59 12.68 -8.89
CA LYS A 21 -18.36 12.59 -7.65
C LYS A 21 -18.61 11.14 -7.24
N VAL A 22 -18.44 10.86 -5.94
CA VAL A 22 -18.80 9.58 -5.32
C VAL A 22 -20.32 9.48 -5.28
N GLU A 23 -20.91 9.05 -6.39
CA GLU A 23 -22.26 8.50 -6.40
C GLU A 23 -22.19 7.03 -6.00
N GLN A 24 -23.08 6.62 -5.10
CA GLN A 24 -23.30 5.22 -4.76
C GLN A 24 -23.81 4.50 -6.00
N SER A 25 -22.89 3.91 -6.75
CA SER A 25 -23.20 3.23 -8.01
C SER A 25 -23.95 1.92 -7.74
N GLU A 26 -25.14 1.77 -8.32
CA GLU A 26 -25.92 0.52 -8.36
C GLU A 26 -25.25 -0.58 -9.22
N ASN A 27 -24.15 -0.25 -9.91
CA ASN A 27 -23.43 -1.16 -10.80
C ASN A 27 -22.55 -2.18 -10.03
N PRO A 28 -22.73 -3.50 -10.22
CA PRO A 28 -21.93 -4.53 -9.55
C PRO A 28 -20.40 -4.41 -9.76
N LEU A 29 -19.97 -3.85 -10.90
CA LEU A 29 -18.55 -3.62 -11.20
C LEU A 29 -17.92 -2.57 -10.28
N ASP A 30 -18.69 -1.56 -9.88
CA ASP A 30 -18.20 -0.49 -9.02
C ASP A 30 -18.23 -0.87 -7.55
N ARG A 31 -19.21 -1.71 -7.12
CA ARG A 31 -19.17 -2.36 -5.79
C ARG A 31 -17.90 -3.19 -5.58
N ARG A 32 -17.48 -3.96 -6.59
CA ARG A 32 -16.24 -4.76 -6.51
C ARG A 32 -14.99 -3.88 -6.41
N LYS A 33 -14.93 -2.79 -7.17
CA LYS A 33 -13.81 -1.83 -7.10
C LYS A 33 -13.75 -1.14 -5.74
N GLN A 34 -14.89 -0.68 -5.23
CA GLN A 34 -15.00 -0.09 -3.89
C GLN A 34 -14.53 -1.06 -2.82
N ARG A 35 -15.04 -2.31 -2.81
CA ARG A 35 -14.59 -3.34 -1.86
C ARG A 35 -13.09 -3.59 -1.96
N SER A 36 -12.53 -3.64 -3.17
CA SER A 36 -11.08 -3.80 -3.35
C SER A 36 -10.30 -2.59 -2.84
N LYS A 37 -10.83 -1.37 -3.00
CA LYS A 37 -10.21 -0.14 -2.47
C LYS A 37 -10.21 -0.15 -0.95
N TYR A 38 -11.36 -0.44 -0.32
CA TYR A 38 -11.48 -0.54 1.13
C TYR A 38 -10.56 -1.60 1.73
N LYS A 39 -10.42 -2.78 1.12
CA LYS A 39 -9.47 -3.79 1.60
C LYS A 39 -8.02 -3.30 1.63
N LYS A 40 -7.63 -2.49 0.64
CA LYS A 40 -6.27 -1.92 0.56
C LYS A 40 -6.07 -0.81 1.60
N LEU A 41 -7.07 0.06 1.76
CA LEU A 41 -7.10 1.07 2.82
C LEU A 41 -7.06 0.44 4.22
N GLN A 42 -7.82 -0.63 4.44
CA GLN A 42 -7.84 -1.36 5.70
C GLN A 42 -6.48 -1.97 6.01
N LEU A 43 -5.82 -2.58 5.03
CA LEU A 43 -4.46 -3.08 5.20
C LEU A 43 -3.47 -1.95 5.52
N TYR A 44 -3.58 -0.80 4.86
CA TYR A 44 -2.76 0.38 5.15
C TYR A 44 -3.01 0.93 6.56
N TYR A 45 -4.28 1.03 6.95
CA TYR A 45 -4.70 1.47 8.28
C TYR A 45 -4.05 0.63 9.37
N TYR A 46 -4.22 -0.70 9.31
CA TYR A 46 -3.64 -1.60 10.30
C TYR A 46 -2.12 -1.69 10.21
N PHE A 47 -1.52 -1.55 9.03
CA PHE A 47 -0.07 -1.48 8.90
C PHE A 47 0.53 -0.22 9.58
N THR A 48 -0.23 0.87 9.65
CA THR A 48 0.25 2.16 10.18
C THR A 48 -0.19 2.39 11.62
N VAL A 49 -1.37 2.95 11.82
CA VAL A 49 -1.86 3.42 13.14
C VAL A 49 -2.87 2.46 13.77
N GLY A 50 -3.61 1.72 12.94
CA GLY A 50 -4.70 0.86 13.36
C GLY A 50 -4.27 -0.39 14.13
N ARG A 51 -2.99 -0.80 14.06
CA ARG A 51 -2.50 -2.03 14.71
C ARG A 51 -2.79 -2.08 16.20
N ASN A 52 -2.75 -0.93 16.87
CA ASN A 52 -3.00 -0.82 18.31
C ASN A 52 -4.45 -1.16 18.69
N TYR A 53 -5.37 -1.09 17.72
CA TYR A 53 -6.79 -1.28 17.91
C TYR A 53 -7.31 -2.61 17.31
N ILE A 54 -6.41 -3.46 16.79
CA ILE A 54 -6.75 -4.75 16.18
C ILE A 54 -7.54 -5.65 17.14
N ASN A 55 -7.15 -5.64 18.42
CA ASN A 55 -7.76 -6.50 19.44
C ASN A 55 -9.18 -6.04 19.82
N SER A 56 -9.45 -4.73 19.80
CA SER A 56 -10.78 -4.18 20.15
C SER A 56 -11.76 -4.20 18.97
N ASN A 57 -11.28 -4.14 17.72
CA ASN A 57 -12.17 -3.90 16.56
C ASN A 57 -12.45 -5.10 15.68
N LEU A 58 -11.60 -6.12 15.68
CA LEU A 58 -11.88 -7.36 14.94
C LEU A 58 -12.56 -8.33 15.89
N SER A 59 -13.88 -8.49 15.74
CA SER A 59 -14.71 -9.38 16.56
C SER A 59 -14.50 -10.86 16.26
N ASN A 60 -13.92 -11.18 15.09
CA ASN A 60 -13.60 -12.54 14.68
C ASN A 60 -12.11 -12.82 14.85
N ASP A 61 -11.77 -13.76 15.73
CA ASP A 61 -10.39 -14.19 16.02
C ASP A 61 -9.62 -14.60 14.75
N TYR A 62 -10.29 -15.24 13.79
CA TYR A 62 -9.67 -15.63 12.53
C TYR A 62 -9.27 -14.42 11.68
N GLU A 63 -10.14 -13.41 11.59
CA GLU A 63 -9.85 -12.19 10.82
C GLU A 63 -8.75 -11.37 11.49
N ARG A 64 -8.76 -11.33 12.83
CA ARG A 64 -7.71 -10.72 13.66
C ARG A 64 -6.35 -11.37 13.40
N GLU A 65 -6.25 -12.68 13.56
CA GLU A 65 -5.02 -13.43 13.35
C GLU A 65 -4.53 -13.30 11.89
N SER A 66 -5.44 -13.34 10.92
CA SER A 66 -5.12 -13.12 9.51
C SER A 66 -4.54 -11.72 9.25
N MET A 67 -5.06 -10.68 9.90
CA MET A 67 -4.57 -9.31 9.75
C MET A 67 -3.22 -9.12 10.44
N LEU A 68 -3.04 -9.63 11.67
CA LEU A 68 -1.77 -9.59 12.40
C LEU A 68 -0.64 -10.23 11.59
N LYS A 69 -0.85 -11.46 11.11
CA LYS A 69 0.14 -12.17 10.26
C LYS A 69 0.45 -11.43 8.96
N LYS A 70 -0.46 -10.60 8.45
CA LYS A 70 -0.18 -9.75 7.28
C LYS A 70 0.71 -8.58 7.68
N VAL A 71 0.35 -7.86 8.74
CA VAL A 71 1.12 -6.71 9.24
C VAL A 71 2.54 -7.14 9.62
N GLU A 72 2.70 -8.24 10.34
CA GLU A 72 4.01 -8.78 10.73
C GLU A 72 4.93 -9.08 9.54
N THR A 73 4.39 -9.66 8.46
CA THR A 73 5.20 -9.86 7.25
C THR A 73 5.52 -8.56 6.55
N LEU A 74 4.60 -7.59 6.54
CA LEU A 74 4.84 -6.28 5.91
C LEU A 74 5.90 -5.47 6.68
N ASP A 75 5.96 -5.59 8.01
CA ASP A 75 6.98 -4.96 8.86
C ASP A 75 8.39 -5.36 8.44
N LYS A 76 8.58 -6.63 8.03
CA LYS A 76 9.89 -7.14 7.57
C LYS A 76 10.37 -6.54 6.24
N LEU A 77 9.47 -5.95 5.44
CA LEU A 77 9.80 -5.54 4.06
C LEU A 77 10.37 -4.12 3.96
N ASN A 78 10.55 -3.40 5.07
CA ASN A 78 11.00 -1.99 5.08
C ASN A 78 10.23 -1.10 4.08
N ILE A 79 8.90 -1.25 4.04
CA ILE A 79 8.01 -0.50 3.13
C ILE A 79 8.18 1.02 3.22
N PRO A 80 8.45 1.64 4.40
CA PRO A 80 8.74 3.07 4.47
C PRO A 80 9.83 3.55 3.51
N GLN A 81 10.76 2.66 3.11
CA GLN A 81 11.76 2.98 2.09
C GLN A 81 11.15 3.44 0.77
N LEU A 82 9.99 2.90 0.39
CA LEU A 82 9.30 3.16 -0.88
C LEU A 82 8.29 4.33 -0.83
N MET A 83 8.11 4.97 0.33
CA MET A 83 7.04 5.94 0.57
C MET A 83 7.56 7.39 0.50
N GLY A 84 6.66 8.31 0.15
CA GLY A 84 6.93 9.76 0.13
C GLY A 84 7.13 10.29 -1.29
N GLN A 85 6.33 11.27 -1.69
CA GLN A 85 6.36 11.84 -3.05
C GLN A 85 7.66 12.59 -3.36
N GLU A 86 8.30 13.16 -2.33
CA GLU A 86 9.59 13.86 -2.43
C GLU A 86 10.78 12.89 -2.45
N ARG A 87 10.56 11.61 -2.15
CA ARG A 87 11.63 10.62 -2.17
C ARG A 87 11.89 10.17 -3.60
N LEU A 88 13.13 10.29 -4.04
CA LEU A 88 13.63 9.67 -5.27
C LEU A 88 14.21 8.30 -4.94
N LEU A 89 13.69 7.28 -5.61
CA LEU A 89 14.12 5.90 -5.54
C LEU A 89 15.10 5.65 -6.69
N THR A 90 16.38 5.52 -6.34
CA THR A 90 17.44 5.15 -7.29
C THR A 90 17.48 3.63 -7.50
N VAL A 91 18.28 3.18 -8.48
CA VAL A 91 18.51 1.76 -8.71
C VAL A 91 19.17 1.11 -7.48
N GLN A 92 20.10 1.81 -6.84
CA GLN A 92 20.78 1.31 -5.64
C GLN A 92 19.79 1.12 -4.49
N ASP A 93 18.98 2.15 -4.18
CA ASP A 93 17.97 2.07 -3.12
C ASP A 93 17.03 0.87 -3.31
N LEU A 94 16.60 0.65 -4.56
CA LEU A 94 15.70 -0.43 -4.91
C LEU A 94 16.39 -1.80 -4.91
N THR A 95 17.70 -1.87 -5.12
CA THR A 95 18.47 -3.11 -5.12
C THR A 95 18.57 -3.66 -3.71
N ASP A 96 19.01 -2.85 -2.75
CA ASP A 96 19.16 -3.27 -1.36
C ASP A 96 17.80 -3.65 -0.75
N TRP A 97 16.78 -2.84 -1.06
CA TRP A 97 15.40 -3.15 -0.68
C TRP A 97 14.89 -4.47 -1.30
N PHE A 98 15.22 -4.74 -2.57
CA PHE A 98 14.79 -5.96 -3.25
C PHE A 98 15.46 -7.21 -2.71
N GLU A 99 16.73 -7.14 -2.30
CA GLU A 99 17.41 -8.27 -1.65
C GLU A 99 16.71 -8.65 -0.34
N ASN A 100 16.33 -7.67 0.47
CA ASN A 100 15.51 -7.91 1.66
C ASN A 100 14.14 -8.51 1.29
N LEU A 101 13.44 -7.96 0.30
CA LEU A 101 12.16 -8.50 -0.19
C LEU A 101 12.29 -9.97 -0.64
N TYR A 102 13.37 -10.31 -1.32
CA TYR A 102 13.60 -11.64 -1.88
C TYR A 102 13.79 -12.72 -0.80
N GLN A 103 14.35 -12.36 0.36
CA GLN A 103 14.45 -13.27 1.51
C GLN A 103 13.06 -13.75 1.95
N TYR A 104 12.06 -12.86 1.90
CA TYR A 104 10.68 -13.14 2.31
C TYR A 104 9.74 -13.54 1.16
N ARG A 105 10.27 -13.88 -0.02
CA ARG A 105 9.46 -14.13 -1.24
C ARG A 105 8.35 -15.18 -1.08
N PHE A 106 8.55 -16.20 -0.25
CA PHE A 106 7.52 -17.23 -0.01
C PHE A 106 6.40 -16.70 0.89
N GLU A 107 6.72 -15.84 1.86
CA GLU A 107 5.71 -15.16 2.67
C GLU A 107 4.85 -14.23 1.80
N LEU A 108 5.39 -13.68 0.72
CA LEU A 108 4.66 -12.77 -0.19
C LEU A 108 3.55 -13.45 -1.00
N ILE A 109 3.55 -14.78 -1.11
CA ILE A 109 2.53 -15.54 -1.82
C ILE A 109 1.14 -15.31 -1.20
N LYS A 110 1.06 -15.08 0.13
CA LYS A 110 -0.21 -14.77 0.81
C LYS A 110 -0.85 -13.46 0.34
N PHE A 111 -0.05 -12.56 -0.23
CA PHE A 111 -0.50 -11.31 -0.84
C PHE A 111 -0.71 -11.44 -2.36
N ARG A 112 -0.60 -12.65 -2.92
CA ARG A 112 -0.60 -12.92 -4.37
C ARG A 112 0.50 -12.16 -5.10
N ILE A 113 1.63 -11.95 -4.41
CA ILE A 113 2.84 -11.36 -4.98
C ILE A 113 3.85 -12.48 -5.17
N ASP A 114 4.18 -12.75 -6.43
CA ASP A 114 5.27 -13.64 -6.80
C ASP A 114 6.52 -12.81 -7.14
N ILE A 115 7.66 -13.14 -6.54
CA ILE A 115 8.95 -12.47 -6.75
C ILE A 115 10.01 -13.52 -7.10
N THR A 116 10.57 -13.37 -8.29
CA THR A 116 11.73 -14.12 -8.77
C THR A 116 12.94 -13.21 -8.94
N ARG A 117 14.15 -13.76 -9.02
CA ARG A 117 15.39 -12.99 -9.32
C ARG A 117 15.33 -12.21 -10.64
N LYS A 118 14.45 -12.59 -11.57
CA LYS A 118 14.25 -11.89 -12.86
C LYS A 118 13.24 -10.74 -12.75
N THR A 119 12.60 -10.57 -11.59
CA THR A 119 11.63 -9.49 -11.37
C THR A 119 12.35 -8.17 -11.36
N ARG A 120 11.94 -7.24 -12.22
CA ARG A 120 12.50 -5.89 -12.24
C ARG A 120 12.25 -5.20 -10.90
N LEU A 121 13.27 -4.52 -10.35
CA LEU A 121 13.22 -3.86 -9.05
C LEU A 121 11.99 -2.96 -8.88
N ALA A 122 11.78 -2.03 -9.83
CA ALA A 122 10.63 -1.13 -9.80
C ALA A 122 9.27 -1.87 -9.93
N CYS A 123 9.21 -3.01 -10.62
CA CYS A 123 7.99 -3.82 -10.66
C CYS A 123 7.71 -4.49 -9.31
N ALA A 124 8.75 -4.93 -8.60
CA ALA A 124 8.62 -5.51 -7.28
C ALA A 124 8.13 -4.45 -6.28
N ALA A 125 8.78 -3.28 -6.25
CA ALA A 125 8.36 -2.13 -5.43
C ALA A 125 6.91 -1.73 -5.72
N GLN A 126 6.56 -1.62 -7.00
CA GLN A 126 5.20 -1.31 -7.44
C GLN A 126 4.15 -2.35 -6.98
N ARG A 127 4.49 -3.64 -6.97
CA ARG A 127 3.59 -4.71 -6.48
C ARG A 127 3.32 -4.56 -4.99
N VAL A 128 4.36 -4.25 -4.20
CA VAL A 128 4.25 -4.08 -2.74
C VAL A 128 3.41 -2.84 -2.41
N VAL A 129 3.71 -1.65 -2.93
CA VAL A 129 2.94 -0.44 -2.60
C VAL A 129 1.47 -0.51 -3.07
N ARG A 130 1.18 -1.34 -4.08
CA ARG A 130 -0.19 -1.60 -4.55
C ARG A 130 -1.05 -2.40 -3.59
N LEU A 131 -0.46 -3.06 -2.60
CA LEU A 131 -1.20 -3.67 -1.49
C LEU A 131 -1.99 -2.62 -0.71
N PHE A 132 -1.45 -1.40 -0.63
CA PHE A 132 -2.10 -0.25 0.00
C PHE A 132 -2.89 0.58 -1.01
N GLY A 133 -2.89 0.22 -2.28
CA GLY A 133 -3.58 1.00 -3.32
C GLY A 133 -2.80 2.22 -3.80
N LEU A 134 -1.50 2.28 -3.49
CA LEU A 134 -0.61 3.34 -3.90
C LEU A 134 0.18 2.95 -5.16
N ASP A 135 0.85 3.92 -5.74
CA ASP A 135 1.70 3.74 -6.92
C ASP A 135 3.01 4.50 -6.76
N ILE A 136 4.14 3.86 -7.10
CA ILE A 136 5.37 4.58 -7.42
C ILE A 136 5.29 5.06 -8.86
N VAL A 137 5.90 6.20 -9.14
CA VAL A 137 5.76 6.88 -10.42
C VAL A 137 7.13 7.05 -11.05
N ARG A 138 7.25 6.75 -12.34
CA ARG A 138 8.49 7.03 -13.07
C ARG A 138 8.70 8.54 -13.11
N PHE A 139 9.86 8.99 -12.66
CA PHE A 139 10.20 10.41 -12.60
C PHE A 139 10.97 10.83 -13.85
N ASP A 140 12.22 10.40 -13.95
CA ASP A 140 13.13 10.78 -15.03
C ASP A 140 14.02 9.61 -15.45
N ARG A 141 15.00 9.92 -16.30
CA ARG A 141 16.09 9.03 -16.67
C ARG A 141 17.40 9.76 -16.48
N VAL A 142 18.37 9.10 -15.90
CA VAL A 142 19.70 9.66 -15.66
C VAL A 142 20.78 8.72 -16.18
N MET A 143 21.90 9.28 -16.63
CA MET A 143 23.09 8.50 -16.92
C MET A 143 23.85 8.25 -15.61
N GLU A 144 23.89 7.00 -15.16
CA GLU A 144 24.67 6.55 -14.00
C GLU A 144 25.59 5.41 -14.47
N ASN A 145 26.89 5.50 -14.17
CA ASN A 145 27.89 4.49 -14.55
C ASN A 145 27.86 4.12 -16.05
N GLY A 146 27.63 5.11 -16.92
CA GLY A 146 27.58 4.90 -18.38
C GLY A 146 26.30 4.22 -18.88
N ARG A 147 25.30 3.99 -18.02
CA ARG A 147 24.00 3.40 -18.37
C ARG A 147 22.86 4.36 -18.07
N LEU A 148 21.84 4.32 -18.93
CA LEU A 148 20.66 5.17 -18.79
C LEU A 148 19.63 4.49 -17.89
N GLU A 149 19.64 4.87 -16.61
CA GLU A 149 18.80 4.31 -15.56
C GLU A 149 17.55 5.16 -15.31
N TYR A 150 16.47 4.52 -14.85
CA TYR A 150 15.24 5.22 -14.48
C TYR A 150 15.22 5.49 -12.96
N ARG A 151 14.88 6.72 -12.57
CA ARG A 151 14.51 7.01 -11.18
C ARG A 151 13.00 7.07 -11.03
N TYR A 152 12.53 6.75 -9.84
CA TYR A 152 11.11 6.71 -9.51
C TYR A 152 10.83 7.59 -8.30
N ARG A 153 9.70 8.28 -8.28
CA ARG A 153 9.19 8.88 -7.06
C ARG A 153 8.57 7.81 -6.17
N GLY A 154 8.80 7.96 -4.87
CA GLY A 154 8.15 7.17 -3.84
C GLY A 154 6.63 7.27 -3.94
N ALA A 155 5.97 6.26 -3.37
CA ALA A 155 4.53 6.19 -3.40
C ALA A 155 3.93 7.37 -2.64
N ASN A 156 3.07 8.13 -3.32
CA ASN A 156 2.36 9.22 -2.67
C ASN A 156 1.40 8.66 -1.64
N SER A 157 1.26 9.39 -0.54
CA SER A 157 0.21 9.19 0.45
C SER A 157 -1.18 9.17 -0.18
N HIS A 158 -2.11 8.55 0.53
CA HIS A 158 -3.52 8.48 0.17
C HIS A 158 -4.14 9.86 -0.11
N SER A 159 -5.12 9.89 -1.03
CA SER A 159 -5.90 11.08 -1.35
C SER A 159 -6.64 11.63 -0.13
N ASP A 160 -7.05 12.90 -0.14
CA ASP A 160 -7.77 13.50 1.00
C ASP A 160 -9.06 12.74 1.36
N ALA A 161 -9.79 12.25 0.36
CA ALA A 161 -10.97 11.42 0.57
C ALA A 161 -10.64 10.11 1.30
N ASP A 162 -9.52 9.48 0.94
CA ASP A 162 -9.05 8.27 1.61
C ASP A 162 -8.58 8.57 3.04
N ARG A 163 -7.89 9.70 3.25
CA ARG A 163 -7.43 10.15 4.56
C ARG A 163 -8.61 10.42 5.51
N ARG A 164 -9.72 10.96 5.01
CA ARG A 164 -10.95 11.13 5.81
C ARG A 164 -11.48 9.79 6.33
N ILE A 165 -11.57 8.78 5.47
CA ILE A 165 -11.99 7.42 5.86
C ILE A 165 -11.04 6.85 6.92
N LEU A 166 -9.73 7.00 6.74
CA LEU A 166 -8.74 6.53 7.71
C LEU A 166 -8.88 7.23 9.08
N ASN A 167 -9.17 8.54 9.08
CA ASN A 167 -9.39 9.30 10.31
C ASN A 167 -10.70 8.90 11.00
N GLU A 168 -11.78 8.67 10.24
CA GLU A 168 -13.05 8.16 10.79
C GLU A 168 -12.85 6.80 11.46
N TRP A 169 -12.08 5.90 10.85
CA TRP A 169 -11.75 4.61 11.47
C TRP A 169 -10.89 4.76 12.71
N LEU A 170 -9.90 5.64 12.68
CA LEU A 170 -9.07 5.91 13.85
C LEU A 170 -9.90 6.44 15.03
N GLU A 171 -10.82 7.35 14.76
CA GLU A 171 -11.68 7.94 15.79
C GLU A 171 -12.66 6.91 16.36
N ARG A 172 -13.31 6.13 15.48
CA ARG A 172 -14.16 5.00 15.90
C ARG A 172 -13.40 4.03 16.80
N ASP A 173 -12.17 3.71 16.44
CA ASP A 173 -11.35 2.74 17.18
C ASP A 173 -10.89 3.29 18.54
N ARG A 174 -10.58 4.60 18.61
CA ARG A 174 -10.27 5.29 19.87
C ARG A 174 -11.45 5.30 20.82
N GLN A 175 -12.64 5.62 20.32
CA GLN A 175 -13.86 5.66 21.13
C GLN A 175 -14.21 4.27 21.67
N ALA A 176 -14.08 3.23 20.84
CA ALA A 176 -14.29 1.85 21.28
C ALA A 176 -13.29 1.44 22.38
N ALA A 177 -12.02 1.79 22.24
CA ALA A 177 -11.01 1.48 23.24
C ALA A 177 -11.26 2.20 24.58
N GLN A 178 -11.71 3.46 24.55
CA GLN A 178 -12.08 4.20 25.77
C GLN A 178 -13.30 3.60 26.47
N ALA A 179 -14.29 3.13 25.71
CA ALA A 179 -15.47 2.47 26.29
C ALA A 179 -15.09 1.14 26.97
N ASP A 180 -14.21 0.35 26.35
CA ASP A 180 -13.68 -0.89 26.94
C ASP A 180 -12.89 -0.67 28.24
N GLU A 181 -12.24 0.50 28.38
CA GLU A 181 -11.53 0.88 29.62
C GLU A 181 -12.50 1.25 30.74
N ILE A 182 -13.58 1.98 30.42
CA ILE A 182 -14.62 2.38 31.38
C ILE A 182 -15.38 1.16 31.92
N ASP A 183 -15.64 0.15 31.09
CA ASP A 183 -16.35 -1.07 31.50
C ASP A 183 -15.51 -2.02 32.39
N ARG A 184 -14.20 -1.76 32.56
CA ARG A 184 -13.29 -2.59 33.35
C ARG A 184 -12.98 -2.04 34.75
N ASP A 185 -13.34 -0.78 35.01
CA ASP A 185 -13.21 -0.10 36.30
C ASP A 185 -14.52 -0.16 37.11
#